data_AF-A0A9D4M0B1-F1
#
_entry.id   AF-A0A9D4M0B1-F1
#
_cell.length_a   1.000
_cell.length_b   1.000
_cell.length_c   1.000
_cell.angle_alpha   90.00
_cell.angle_beta   90.00
_cell.angle_gamma   90.00
#
_symmetry.space_group_name_H-M   'P 1'
#
loop_
_entity.id
_entity.type
_entity.pdbx_description
1 polymer ?
#
loop_
_entity_poly.entity_id
_entity_poly.type
_entity_poly.pdbx_seq_one_letter_code
_entity_poly.pdbx_strand_id
1 'polypeptide(L)' 'MNLLGAIGSLMEGTGLKNILENVYWENAIVHIMTGKAVQRALRGNLLVDKCLYSQLISEMT' A
#
# COMPACT_ATOMS: atom_id res chain seq x y z
N MET A 1 -6.92 8.67 -12.46
CA MET A 1 -6.73 7.78 -11.29
C MET A 1 -5.65 6.77 -11.67
N ASN A 2 -4.57 6.64 -10.90
CA ASN A 2 -3.55 5.63 -11.20
C ASN A 2 -3.79 4.36 -10.37
N LEU A 3 -3.08 3.27 -10.71
CA LEU A 3 -3.27 1.94 -10.10
C LEU A 3 -3.29 1.97 -8.57
N LEU A 4 -2.43 2.78 -7.93
CA LEU A 4 -2.39 2.87 -6.47
C LEU A 4 -3.57 3.63 -5.86
N GLY A 5 -4.10 4.63 -6.57
CA GLY A 5 -5.34 5.29 -6.15
C GLY A 5 -6.54 4.35 -6.25
N ALA A 6 -6.58 3.48 -7.26
CA ALA A 6 -7.61 2.45 -7.36
C ALA A 6 -7.48 1.40 -6.24
N ILE A 7 -6.26 0.94 -5.94
CA ILE A 7 -5.99 0.04 -4.79
C ILE A 7 -6.35 0.73 -3.48
N GLY A 8 -5.97 1.99 -3.30
CA GLY A 8 -6.29 2.77 -2.10
C GLY A 8 -7.79 2.96 -1.89
N SER A 9 -8.55 3.21 -2.96
CA SER A 9 -10.02 3.26 -2.90
C SER A 9 -10.65 1.87 -2.66
N LEU A 10 -10.12 0.81 -3.30
CA LEU A 10 -10.59 -0.56 -3.09
C LEU A 10 -10.36 -1.04 -1.64
N MET A 11 -9.24 -0.63 -1.04
CA MET A 11 -8.80 -1.02 0.29
C MET A 11 -9.14 0.04 1.35
N GLU A 12 -10.01 1.00 1.04
CA GLU A 12 -10.47 1.99 2.00
C GLU A 12 -11.16 1.31 3.19
N GLY A 13 -10.82 1.72 4.42
CA GLY A 13 -11.36 1.12 5.64
C GLY A 13 -10.70 -0.20 6.09
N THR A 14 -9.78 -0.78 5.32
CA THR A 14 -9.08 -2.03 5.69
C THR A 14 -7.92 -1.85 6.66
N GLY A 15 -7.56 -0.60 6.99
CA GLY A 15 -6.39 -0.27 7.81
C GLY A 15 -5.06 -0.26 7.05
N LEU A 16 -5.05 -0.56 5.74
CA LEU A 16 -3.81 -0.52 4.93
C LEU A 16 -3.11 0.85 4.98
N LYS A 17 -3.88 1.95 4.98
CA LYS A 17 -3.37 3.31 5.14
C LYS A 17 -2.53 3.43 6.42
N ASN A 18 -3.08 2.99 7.55
CA ASN A 18 -2.44 3.06 8.87
C ASN A 18 -1.17 2.20 8.94
N ILE A 19 -1.14 1.05 8.27
CA ILE A 19 0.06 0.21 8.22
C ILE A 19 1.14 0.90 7.38
N LEU A 20 0.78 1.45 6.23
CA LEU A 20 1.72 2.16 5.38
C LEU A 20 2.22 3.46 6.06
N GLU A 21 1.44 4.08 6.94
CA GLU A 21 1.86 5.22 7.79
C GLU A 21 2.99 4.86 8.77
N ASN A 22 3.16 3.58 9.12
CA ASN A 22 4.31 3.14 9.92
C ASN A 22 5.61 3.06 9.11
N VAL A 23 5.51 2.91 7.78
CA VAL A 23 6.65 2.80 6.86
C VAL A 23 6.97 4.15 6.23
N TYR A 24 5.95 4.96 5.98
CA TYR A 24 6.03 6.28 5.37
C TYR A 24 5.34 7.29 6.29
N TRP A 25 5.90 8.49 6.39
CA TRP A 25 5.26 9.58 7.13
C TRP A 25 3.81 9.84 6.67
N GLU A 26 2.91 10.21 7.59
CA GLU A 26 1.48 10.41 7.34
C GLU A 26 1.18 11.31 6.14
N ASN A 27 1.89 12.44 6.02
CA ASN A 27 1.71 13.36 4.89
C ASN A 27 2.14 12.74 3.55
N ALA A 28 3.09 11.80 3.55
CA ALA A 28 3.52 11.12 2.33
C ALA A 28 2.44 10.15 1.82
N ILE A 29 1.69 9.52 2.72
CA ILE A 29 0.64 8.55 2.41
C ILE A 29 -0.49 9.20 1.61
N VAL A 30 -0.89 10.42 1.95
CA VAL A 30 -1.90 11.18 1.19
C VAL A 30 -1.49 11.34 -0.29
N HIS A 31 -0.21 11.60 -0.56
CA HIS A 31 0.30 11.72 -1.92
C HIS A 31 0.53 10.37 -2.61
N ILE A 32 0.82 9.33 -1.85
CA ILE A 32 0.96 7.94 -2.33
C ILE A 32 -0.40 7.39 -2.77
N MET A 33 -1.42 7.53 -1.92
CA MET A 33 -2.80 7.04 -2.14
C MET A 33 -3.53 7.83 -3.24
N THR A 34 -3.14 9.08 -3.50
CA THR A 34 -3.66 9.85 -4.65
C THR A 34 -2.85 9.64 -5.93
N GLY A 35 -1.75 8.89 -5.84
CA GLY A 35 -0.90 8.61 -7.00
C GLY A 35 0.03 9.74 -7.43
N LYS A 36 0.07 10.85 -6.69
CA LYS A 36 0.94 12.01 -6.96
C LYS A 36 2.40 11.76 -6.61
N ALA A 37 2.68 10.74 -5.79
CA ALA A 37 4.03 10.30 -5.44
C ALA A 37 4.37 8.95 -6.11
N VAL A 38 4.42 8.91 -7.45
CA VAL A 38 4.49 7.68 -8.28
C VAL A 38 5.54 6.68 -7.82
N GLN A 39 6.80 7.11 -7.58
CA GLN A 39 7.85 6.19 -7.13
C GLN A 39 7.57 5.58 -5.76
N ARG A 40 7.07 6.38 -4.80
CA ARG A 40 6.71 5.91 -3.46
C ARG A 40 5.47 5.02 -3.50
N ALA A 41 4.51 5.35 -4.36
CA ALA A 41 3.35 4.52 -4.66
C ALA A 41 3.76 3.14 -5.16
N LEU A 42 4.56 3.07 -6.22
CA LEU A 42 5.06 1.81 -6.77
C LEU A 42 5.78 0.98 -5.70
N ARG A 43 6.66 1.61 -4.92
CA ARG A 43 7.38 0.93 -3.84
C ARG A 43 6.45 0.44 -2.73
N GLY A 44 5.45 1.22 -2.35
CA GLY A 44 4.40 0.81 -1.41
C GLY A 44 3.65 -0.43 -1.89
N ASN A 45 3.28 -0.46 -3.17
CA ASN A 45 2.61 -1.63 -3.76
C ASN A 45 3.46 -2.90 -3.64
N LEU A 46 4.75 -2.82 -4.00
CA LEU A 46 5.67 -3.96 -3.94
C LEU A 46 5.88 -4.48 -2.51
N LEU A 47 5.83 -3.60 -1.50
CA LEU A 47 5.91 -4.01 -0.10
C LEU A 47 4.65 -4.76 0.34
N VAL A 48 3.47 -4.27 -0.05
CA VAL A 48 2.19 -4.92 0.24
C VAL A 48 2.12 -6.28 -0.43
N ASP A 49 2.45 -6.36 -1.72
CA ASP A 49 2.49 -7.61 -2.49
C ASP A 49 3.41 -8.65 -1.85
N LYS A 50 4.64 -8.28 -1.50
CA LYS A 50 5.57 -9.18 -0.80
C LYS A 50 5.06 -9.63 0.56
N CYS A 51 4.44 -8.74 1.32
CA CYS A 51 3.89 -9.06 2.64
C CYS A 51 2.78 -10.11 2.51
N LEU A 52 1.80 -9.85 1.63
CA LEU A 52 0.69 -10.76 1.37
C LEU A 52 1.17 -12.10 0.83
N TYR A 53 2.12 -12.08 -0.10
CA TYR A 53 2.70 -13.30 -0.65
C TYR A 53 3.42 -14.14 0.42
N SER A 54 4.19 -13.49 1.29
CA SER A 54 4.85 -14.16 2.41
C SER A 54 3.85 -14.75 3.41
N GLN A 55 2.77 -14.04 3.72
CA GLN A 55 1.71 -14.54 4.61
C GLN A 55 0.98 -15.73 4.00
N LEU A 56 0.62 -15.64 2.72
CA LEU A 56 -0.04 -16.74 2.00
C LEU A 56 0.82 -18.00 1.97
N ILE A 57 2.12 -17.87 1.67
CA ILE A 57 3.03 -19.02 1.72
C ILE A 57 3.12 -19.61 3.13
N SER A 58 3.23 -18.76 4.16
CA SER A 58 3.29 -19.21 5.55
C SER A 58 2.06 -20.00 5.99
N GLU A 59 0.89 -19.74 5.43
CA GLU A 59 -0.35 -20.49 5.71
C GLU A 59 -0.43 -21.81 4.93
N MET A 60 0.35 -21.95 3.85
CA MET A 60 0.37 -23.15 3.00
C MET A 60 1.45 -24.17 3.38
N THR A 61 2.37 -23.83 4.30
CA THR A 61 3.48 -24.68 4.73
C THR A 61 3.30 -25.12 6.17
#